data_AF-A0A6G0Q259-F1
#
_entry.id   AF-A0A6G0Q259-F1
#
_cell.length_a   1.000
_cell.length_b   1.000
_cell.length_c   1.000
_cell.angle_alpha   90.00
_cell.angle_beta   90.00
_cell.angle_gamma   90.00
#
_symmetry.space_group_name_H-M   'P 1'
#
loop_
_entity.id
_entity.type
_entity.pdbx_description
1 polymer ?
#
loop_
_entity_poly.entity_id
_entity_poly.type
_entity_poly.pdbx_seq_one_letter_code
_entity_poly.pdbx_strand_id
1 'polypeptide(L)'
;MRRKRVARCRNGHHEAACFLHERIDPVSLLSAIFAFSGLVFVVRPSFLFASESTVASWDAVGAALLGALGQVFVFITVRRLQGVHALVIVHYFMLSSAVVALGWVLTVQKTFVVPSGFAEWRAIVGCGLFTFLGQMFLTRGFQLEKAGIASVMRYFDVVFVFIWDSALLKERINHWSIVGAAMIVSSAVVIAVRKMKQRV
;
A
#
# COMPACT_ATOMS: atom_id res chain seq x y z
N MET A 1 17.73 -11.04 -31.98
CA MET A 1 16.97 -12.16 -32.59
C MET A 1 16.21 -12.94 -31.52
N ARG A 2 14.87 -12.86 -31.59
CA ARG A 2 13.80 -13.83 -31.23
C ARG A 2 14.05 -14.95 -30.19
N ARG A 3 13.13 -14.98 -29.20
CA ARG A 3 12.36 -16.14 -28.69
C ARG A 3 13.10 -17.32 -28.02
N LYS A 4 12.87 -17.50 -26.72
CA LYS A 4 12.45 -18.81 -26.11
C LYS A 4 11.45 -18.50 -24.98
N ARG A 5 10.13 -18.62 -25.24
CA ARG A 5 9.25 -19.76 -24.87
C ARG A 5 9.21 -19.99 -23.35
N VAL A 6 8.23 -19.46 -22.61
CA VAL A 6 6.90 -20.07 -22.36
C VAL A 6 6.95 -21.60 -22.35
N ALA A 7 6.83 -22.17 -21.14
CA ALA A 7 6.17 -23.43 -20.78
C ALA A 7 6.96 -24.25 -19.75
N ARG A 8 6.57 -24.17 -18.47
CA ARG A 8 6.46 -25.37 -17.60
C ARG A 8 5.60 -25.05 -16.37
N CYS A 9 4.29 -25.23 -16.50
CA CYS A 9 3.44 -25.52 -15.34
C CYS A 9 3.76 -26.93 -14.85
N ARG A 10 4.12 -27.09 -13.58
CA ARG A 10 3.98 -28.36 -12.88
C ARG A 10 3.89 -28.13 -11.36
N ASN A 11 2.68 -28.44 -10.87
CA ASN A 11 2.31 -28.95 -9.55
C ASN A 11 2.35 -28.02 -8.33
N GLY A 12 1.13 -27.70 -7.87
CA GLY A 12 0.67 -28.03 -6.52
C GLY A 12 1.05 -27.03 -5.43
N HIS A 13 0.02 -26.42 -4.85
CA HIS A 13 0.05 -25.43 -3.77
C HIS A 13 0.43 -24.01 -4.25
N HIS A 14 -0.11 -22.97 -3.60
CA HIS A 14 0.19 -21.54 -3.84
C HIS A 14 -0.58 -20.84 -4.98
N GLU A 15 -1.90 -20.67 -4.83
CA GLU A 15 -2.77 -19.96 -5.78
C GLU A 15 -2.37 -18.49 -6.05
N ALA A 16 -1.58 -17.86 -5.17
CA ALA A 16 -1.00 -16.53 -5.40
C ALA A 16 0.23 -16.53 -6.35
N ALA A 17 0.95 -17.66 -6.46
CA ALA A 17 2.13 -17.78 -7.32
C ALA A 17 1.77 -17.99 -8.80
N CYS A 18 0.52 -18.37 -9.09
CA CYS A 18 0.09 -18.70 -10.46
C CYS A 18 -0.19 -17.46 -11.32
N PHE A 19 -0.57 -16.33 -10.71
CA PHE A 19 -1.06 -15.18 -11.47
C PHE A 19 0.03 -14.17 -11.88
N LEU A 20 1.27 -14.32 -11.40
CA LEU A 20 2.40 -13.54 -11.88
C LEU A 20 3.58 -14.51 -11.88
N HIS A 21 4.02 -14.95 -13.05
CA HIS A 21 5.14 -15.90 -13.23
C HIS A 21 6.51 -15.28 -12.83
N GLU A 22 6.52 -14.42 -11.82
CA GLU A 22 7.70 -13.79 -11.23
C GLU A 22 8.23 -14.72 -10.14
N ARG A 23 9.50 -15.12 -10.27
CA ARG A 23 10.19 -15.85 -9.20
C ARG A 23 10.24 -14.94 -7.98
N ILE A 24 9.54 -15.33 -6.91
CA ILE A 24 9.64 -14.66 -5.61
C ILE A 24 11.07 -14.89 -5.14
N ASP A 25 11.77 -13.80 -5.03
CA ASP A 25 13.14 -13.82 -4.58
C ASP A 25 13.18 -13.97 -3.04
N PRO A 26 13.91 -14.96 -2.50
CA PRO A 26 13.87 -15.29 -1.06
C PRO A 26 14.30 -14.11 -0.18
N VAL A 27 15.21 -13.28 -0.66
CA VAL A 27 15.65 -12.07 0.07
C VAL A 27 14.51 -11.03 0.14
N SER A 28 13.74 -10.88 -0.94
CA SER A 28 12.54 -10.03 -0.93
C SER A 28 11.48 -10.55 0.05
N LEU A 29 11.30 -11.87 0.15
CA LEU A 29 10.38 -12.47 1.11
C LEU A 29 10.83 -12.25 2.56
N LEU A 30 12.11 -12.47 2.84
CA LEU A 30 12.67 -12.23 4.17
C LEU A 30 12.54 -10.75 4.58
N SER A 31 12.83 -9.85 3.65
CA SER A 31 12.67 -8.40 3.86
C SER A 31 11.20 -8.01 4.08
N ALA A 32 10.26 -8.67 3.39
CA ALA A 32 8.83 -8.47 3.59
C ALA A 32 8.38 -8.91 4.99
N ILE A 33 8.81 -10.10 5.44
CA ILE A 33 8.50 -10.61 6.79
C ILE A 33 9.10 -9.65 7.84
N PHE A 34 10.35 -9.23 7.65
CA PHE A 34 11.02 -8.31 8.57
C PHE A 34 10.34 -6.93 8.63
N ALA A 35 9.94 -6.37 7.48
CA ALA A 35 9.18 -5.12 7.42
C ALA A 35 7.79 -5.27 8.07
N PHE A 36 7.12 -6.41 7.87
CA PHE A 36 5.84 -6.69 8.51
C PHE A 36 5.95 -6.79 10.03
N SER A 37 7.00 -7.45 10.56
CA SER A 37 7.28 -7.43 12.00
C SER A 37 7.52 -6.01 12.52
N GLY A 38 8.23 -5.18 11.75
CA GLY A 38 8.40 -3.76 12.07
C GLY A 38 7.07 -3.00 12.12
N LEU A 39 6.15 -3.27 11.18
CA LEU A 39 4.80 -2.73 11.17
C LEU A 39 4.02 -3.11 12.43
N VAL A 40 4.10 -4.36 12.89
CA VAL A 40 3.42 -4.80 14.12
C VAL A 40 3.90 -4.02 15.35
N PHE A 41 5.20 -3.70 15.42
CA PHE A 41 5.74 -2.85 16.50
C PHE A 41 5.32 -1.39 16.41
N VAL A 42 5.09 -0.88 15.20
CA VAL A 42 4.58 0.49 15.00
C VAL A 42 3.09 0.57 15.37
N VAL A 43 2.27 -0.35 14.84
CA VAL A 43 0.81 -0.36 15.02
C VAL A 43 0.40 -0.76 16.43
N ARG A 44 1.21 -1.58 17.12
CA ARG A 44 0.98 -2.05 18.49
C ARG A 44 -0.44 -2.52 18.74
N PRO A 45 -0.82 -3.66 18.14
CA PRO A 45 -2.17 -4.12 18.32
C PRO A 45 -2.42 -4.44 19.80
N SER A 46 -3.62 -4.10 20.28
CA SER A 46 -4.01 -4.19 21.70
C SER A 46 -3.88 -5.60 22.28
N PHE A 47 -4.04 -6.64 21.46
CA PHE A 47 -3.85 -8.04 21.86
C PHE A 47 -2.41 -8.40 22.26
N LEU A 48 -1.40 -7.70 21.74
CA LEU A 48 0.02 -7.95 21.98
C LEU A 48 0.60 -7.06 23.09
N PHE A 49 0.06 -5.85 23.25
CA PHE A 49 0.64 -4.81 24.11
C PHE A 49 -0.24 -4.43 25.32
N ALA A 50 -1.27 -5.22 25.64
CA ALA A 50 -2.10 -5.09 26.84
C ALA A 50 -2.55 -3.65 27.13
N SER A 51 -3.06 -2.96 26.11
CA SER A 51 -3.74 -1.66 26.24
C SER A 51 -5.24 -1.89 26.10
N GLU A 52 -6.07 -1.05 26.75
CA GLU A 52 -7.52 -1.18 26.86
C GLU A 52 -8.16 -1.82 25.61
N SER A 53 -8.77 -2.98 25.82
CA SER A 53 -9.29 -3.85 24.77
C SER A 53 -10.54 -3.24 24.14
N THR A 54 -10.37 -2.39 23.14
CA THR A 54 -11.40 -2.17 22.12
C THR A 54 -11.49 -3.43 21.27
N VAL A 55 -12.40 -4.33 21.63
CA VAL A 55 -12.75 -5.50 20.81
C VAL A 55 -13.30 -5.00 19.48
N ALA A 56 -12.50 -5.10 18.41
CA ALA A 56 -12.96 -4.78 17.07
C ALA A 56 -14.10 -5.72 16.69
N SER A 57 -15.22 -5.16 16.23
CA SER A 57 -16.35 -5.95 15.73
C SER A 57 -15.90 -6.84 14.57
N TRP A 58 -16.37 -8.09 14.54
CA TRP A 58 -16.06 -9.05 13.47
C TRP A 58 -16.35 -8.50 12.07
N ASP A 59 -17.39 -7.66 11.94
CA ASP A 59 -17.75 -6.99 10.70
C ASP A 59 -16.66 -6.02 10.20
N ALA A 60 -16.03 -5.28 11.12
CA ALA A 60 -14.95 -4.35 10.80
C ALA A 60 -13.68 -5.10 10.33
N VAL A 61 -13.37 -6.22 10.98
CA VAL A 61 -12.26 -7.11 10.58
C VAL A 61 -12.53 -7.70 9.20
N GLY A 62 -13.76 -8.17 8.95
CA GLY A 62 -14.17 -8.68 7.64
C GLY A 62 -14.05 -7.64 6.53
N ALA A 63 -14.51 -6.41 6.77
CA ALA A 63 -14.39 -5.30 5.83
C ALA A 63 -12.93 -4.93 5.55
N ALA A 64 -12.07 -4.91 6.57
CA ALA A 64 -10.65 -4.62 6.42
C ALA A 64 -9.93 -5.70 5.57
N LEU A 65 -10.23 -6.98 5.80
CA LEU A 65 -9.67 -8.08 5.02
C LEU A 65 -10.13 -8.04 3.56
N LEU A 66 -11.42 -7.77 3.33
CA LEU A 66 -11.96 -7.63 1.97
C LEU A 66 -11.32 -6.44 1.24
N GLY A 67 -11.15 -5.31 1.92
CA GLY A 67 -10.43 -4.15 1.40
C GLY A 67 -8.98 -4.47 1.04
N ALA A 68 -8.26 -5.20 1.90
CA ALA A 68 -6.89 -5.63 1.64
C ALA A 68 -6.79 -6.55 0.42
N LEU A 69 -7.70 -7.53 0.29
CA LEU A 69 -7.78 -8.40 -0.89
C LEU A 69 -8.05 -7.60 -2.17
N GLY A 70 -9.01 -6.66 -2.13
CA GLY A 70 -9.29 -5.75 -3.24
C GLY A 70 -8.06 -4.94 -3.64
N GLN A 71 -7.30 -4.43 -2.67
CA GLN A 71 -6.06 -3.70 -2.92
C GLN A 71 -5.02 -4.57 -3.65
N VAL A 72 -4.86 -5.83 -3.23
CA VAL A 72 -3.95 -6.80 -3.88
C VAL A 72 -4.35 -7.00 -5.35
N PHE A 73 -5.64 -7.16 -5.64
CA PHE A 73 -6.12 -7.27 -7.03
C PHE A 73 -5.81 -6.02 -7.86
N VAL A 74 -5.99 -4.83 -7.30
CA VAL A 74 -5.66 -3.57 -7.97
C VAL A 74 -4.17 -3.53 -8.35
N PHE A 75 -3.26 -3.83 -7.42
CA PHE A 75 -1.82 -3.78 -7.72
C PHE A 75 -1.37 -4.83 -8.72
N ILE A 76 -1.92 -6.04 -8.64
CA ILE A 76 -1.67 -7.09 -9.63
C ILE A 76 -2.16 -6.63 -11.01
N THR A 77 -3.33 -6.02 -11.08
CA THR A 77 -3.90 -5.51 -12.34
C THR A 77 -3.05 -4.38 -12.92
N VAL A 78 -2.65 -3.40 -12.11
CA VAL A 78 -1.76 -2.31 -12.52
C VAL A 78 -0.43 -2.85 -13.08
N ARG A 79 0.14 -3.88 -12.44
CA ARG A 79 1.36 -4.55 -12.91
C ARG A 79 1.16 -5.25 -14.26
N ARG A 80 -0.02 -5.84 -14.50
CA ARG A 80 -0.39 -6.44 -15.78
C ARG A 80 -0.56 -5.38 -16.88
N LEU A 81 -1.02 -4.18 -16.53
CA LEU A 81 -1.21 -3.04 -17.43
C LEU A 81 0.06 -2.18 -17.65
N GLN A 82 1.25 -2.78 -17.57
CA GLN A 82 2.53 -2.09 -17.82
C GLN A 82 2.66 -1.45 -19.22
N GLY A 83 1.89 -1.92 -20.21
CA GLY A 83 1.88 -1.37 -21.57
C GLY A 83 0.97 -0.14 -21.76
N VAL A 84 0.19 0.22 -20.75
CA VAL A 84 -0.74 1.37 -20.80
C VAL A 84 -0.12 2.56 -20.08
N HIS A 85 -0.30 3.77 -20.60
CA HIS A 85 0.20 4.98 -19.96
C HIS A 85 -0.44 5.16 -18.57
N ALA A 86 0.36 5.34 -17.52
CA ALA A 86 -0.16 5.40 -16.14
C ALA A 86 -1.25 6.45 -15.93
N LEU A 87 -1.19 7.56 -16.66
CA LEU A 87 -2.22 8.60 -16.63
C LEU A 87 -3.62 8.06 -16.96
N VAL A 88 -3.70 7.15 -17.93
CA VAL A 88 -4.98 6.53 -18.34
C VAL A 88 -5.51 5.65 -17.21
N ILE A 89 -4.64 4.84 -16.59
CA ILE A 89 -5.02 3.98 -15.46
C ILE A 89 -5.52 4.82 -14.29
N VAL A 90 -4.77 5.87 -13.92
CA VAL A 90 -5.13 6.76 -12.80
C VAL A 90 -6.42 7.52 -13.11
N HIS A 91 -6.62 7.98 -14.35
CA HIS A 91 -7.84 8.65 -14.77
C HIS A 91 -9.08 7.76 -14.58
N TYR A 92 -9.05 6.53 -15.09
CA TYR A 92 -10.18 5.60 -14.92
C TYR A 92 -10.37 5.18 -13.46
N PHE A 93 -9.30 5.03 -12.69
CA PHE A 93 -9.38 4.75 -11.25
C PHE A 93 -10.03 5.90 -10.46
N MET A 94 -9.68 7.14 -10.77
CA MET A 94 -10.28 8.32 -10.13
C MET A 94 -11.74 8.50 -10.55
N LEU A 95 -12.06 8.25 -11.82
CA LEU A 95 -13.43 8.30 -12.31
C LEU A 95 -14.31 7.24 -11.63
N SER A 96 -13.84 6.00 -11.54
CA SER A 96 -14.60 4.93 -10.86
C SER A 96 -14.74 5.22 -9.35
N SER A 97 -13.69 5.73 -8.71
CA SER A 97 -13.74 6.15 -7.30
C SER A 97 -14.75 7.27 -7.08
N ALA A 98 -14.85 8.24 -7.99
CA ALA A 98 -15.83 9.32 -7.91
C ALA A 98 -17.27 8.80 -8.06
N VAL A 99 -17.52 7.86 -8.98
CA VAL A 99 -18.85 7.24 -9.15
C VAL A 99 -19.25 6.44 -7.91
N VAL A 100 -18.33 5.63 -7.36
CA VAL A 100 -18.60 4.84 -6.15
C VAL A 100 -18.81 5.75 -4.94
N ALA A 101 -18.01 6.80 -4.78
CA ALA A 101 -18.17 7.77 -3.71
C ALA A 101 -19.52 8.50 -3.80
N LEU A 102 -19.92 8.92 -5.00
CA LEU A 102 -21.23 9.54 -5.22
C LEU A 102 -22.38 8.57 -4.89
N GLY A 103 -22.29 7.32 -5.35
CA GLY A 103 -23.26 6.27 -5.03
C GLY A 103 -23.38 6.03 -3.52
N TRP A 104 -22.24 6.00 -2.81
CA TRP A 104 -22.21 5.84 -1.35
C TRP A 104 -22.87 7.01 -0.61
N VAL A 105 -22.60 8.24 -1.03
CA VAL A 105 -23.24 9.44 -0.44
C VAL A 105 -24.76 9.40 -0.62
N LEU A 106 -25.23 9.04 -1.83
CA LEU A 106 -26.66 9.01 -2.15
C LEU A 106 -27.42 7.88 -1.43
N THR A 107 -26.77 6.73 -1.20
CA THR A 107 -27.45 5.54 -0.65
C THR A 107 -27.31 5.40 0.85
N VAL A 108 -26.10 5.63 1.39
CA VAL A 108 -25.76 5.32 2.78
C VAL A 108 -25.79 6.58 3.63
N GLN A 109 -24.98 7.59 3.29
CA GLN A 109 -24.85 8.77 4.14
C GLN A 109 -26.10 9.64 4.12
N LYS A 110 -26.76 9.79 2.95
CA LYS A 110 -27.99 10.60 2.74
C LYS A 110 -27.87 12.08 3.15
N THR A 111 -26.72 12.51 3.64
CA THR A 111 -26.40 13.88 4.04
C THR A 111 -25.17 14.34 3.27
N PHE A 112 -25.31 15.44 2.53
CA PHE A 112 -24.20 16.09 1.83
C PHE A 112 -23.87 17.41 2.54
N VAL A 113 -22.72 17.45 3.20
CA VAL A 113 -22.24 18.66 3.89
C VAL A 113 -21.26 19.37 2.99
N VAL A 114 -21.59 20.59 2.60
CA VAL A 114 -20.70 21.45 1.81
C VAL A 114 -19.79 22.22 2.76
N PRO A 115 -18.47 22.21 2.55
CA PRO A 115 -17.53 23.00 3.34
C PRO A 115 -17.83 24.49 3.16
N SER A 116 -17.88 25.23 4.27
CA SER A 116 -18.21 26.66 4.28
C SER A 116 -16.97 27.55 4.42
N GLY A 117 -15.86 27.00 4.91
CA GLY A 117 -14.63 27.76 5.17
C GLY A 117 -13.64 27.75 4.00
N PHE A 118 -12.98 28.88 3.76
CA PHE A 118 -11.87 28.97 2.78
C PHE A 118 -10.72 27.99 3.10
N ALA A 119 -10.45 27.76 4.38
CA ALA A 119 -9.44 26.80 4.83
C ALA A 119 -9.77 25.36 4.42
N GLU A 120 -11.05 24.97 4.49
CA GLU A 120 -11.52 23.63 4.13
C GLU A 120 -11.39 23.40 2.62
N TRP A 121 -11.80 24.38 1.82
CA TRP A 121 -11.62 24.33 0.36
C TRP A 121 -10.15 24.21 -0.04
N ARG A 122 -9.25 24.97 0.60
CA ARG A 122 -7.82 24.84 0.37
C ARG A 122 -7.30 23.45 0.75
N ALA A 123 -7.77 22.87 1.85
CA ALA A 123 -7.41 21.52 2.25
C ALA A 123 -7.92 20.48 1.24
N ILE A 124 -9.14 20.61 0.73
CA ILE A 124 -9.72 19.72 -0.28
C ILE A 124 -8.92 19.77 -1.58
N VAL A 125 -8.64 20.98 -2.09
CA VAL A 125 -7.85 21.15 -3.32
C VAL A 125 -6.42 20.62 -3.13
N GLY A 126 -5.81 20.91 -1.98
CA GLY A 126 -4.49 20.39 -1.63
C GLY A 126 -4.45 18.87 -1.58
N CYS A 127 -5.33 18.24 -0.80
CA CYS A 127 -5.44 16.79 -0.71
C CYS A 127 -5.73 16.15 -2.06
N GLY A 128 -6.61 16.73 -2.88
CA GLY A 128 -6.90 16.24 -4.23
C GLY A 128 -5.66 16.24 -5.13
N LEU A 129 -4.91 17.35 -5.15
CA LEU A 129 -3.69 17.48 -5.96
C LEU A 129 -2.60 16.50 -5.50
N PHE A 130 -2.32 16.43 -4.19
CA PHE A 130 -1.31 15.53 -3.65
C PHE A 130 -1.72 14.05 -3.80
N THR A 131 -3.01 13.72 -3.66
CA THR A 131 -3.51 12.36 -3.90
C THR A 131 -3.37 11.96 -5.36
N PHE A 132 -3.67 12.87 -6.29
CA PHE A 132 -3.46 12.62 -7.72
C PHE A 132 -1.98 12.36 -8.04
N LEU A 133 -1.08 13.21 -7.55
CA LEU A 133 0.36 13.03 -7.74
C LEU A 133 0.87 11.73 -7.10
N GLY A 134 0.46 11.46 -5.86
CA GLY A 134 0.79 10.22 -5.15
C GLY A 134 0.31 8.98 -5.92
N GLN A 135 -0.92 8.99 -6.41
CA GLN A 135 -1.46 7.88 -7.19
C GLN A 135 -0.75 7.70 -8.53
N MET A 136 -0.36 8.79 -9.20
CA MET A 136 0.43 8.75 -10.42
C MET A 136 1.79 8.06 -10.20
N PHE A 137 2.52 8.45 -9.14
CA PHE A 137 3.79 7.83 -8.79
C PHE A 137 3.64 6.38 -8.32
N LEU A 138 2.61 6.09 -7.53
CA LEU A 138 2.29 4.73 -7.08
C LEU A 138 2.03 3.82 -8.28
N THR A 139 1.18 4.25 -9.20
CA THR A 139 0.82 3.49 -10.40
C THR A 139 2.05 3.24 -11.27
N ARG A 140 2.87 4.27 -11.52
CA ARG A 140 4.13 4.11 -12.25
C ARG A 140 5.10 3.17 -11.53
N GLY A 141 5.20 3.27 -10.20
CA GLY A 141 6.03 2.40 -9.37
C GLY A 141 5.67 0.92 -9.54
N PHE A 142 4.37 0.59 -9.45
CA PHE A 142 3.88 -0.78 -9.66
C PHE A 142 3.99 -1.26 -11.11
N GLN A 143 3.94 -0.37 -12.11
CA GLN A 143 4.19 -0.74 -13.49
C GLN A 143 5.66 -1.07 -13.75
N LEU A 144 6.59 -0.31 -13.14
CA LEU A 144 8.03 -0.46 -13.38
C LEU A 144 8.64 -1.62 -12.57
N GLU A 145 8.26 -1.76 -11.30
CA GLU A 145 8.85 -2.74 -10.39
C GLU A 145 8.04 -4.01 -10.23
N LYS A 146 8.74 -5.09 -9.86
CA LYS A 146 8.09 -6.36 -9.49
C LYS A 146 7.13 -6.11 -8.32
N ALA A 147 5.95 -6.73 -8.37
CA ALA A 147 4.89 -6.51 -7.40
C ALA A 147 5.36 -6.82 -5.96
N GLY A 148 6.20 -7.84 -5.78
CA GLY A 148 6.77 -8.19 -4.47
C GLY A 148 7.64 -7.09 -3.87
N ILE A 149 8.54 -6.49 -4.67
CA ILE A 149 9.42 -5.40 -4.21
C ILE A 149 8.61 -4.13 -3.92
N ALA A 150 7.69 -3.78 -4.82
CA ALA A 150 6.82 -2.61 -4.67
C ALA A 150 5.94 -2.72 -3.40
N SER A 151 5.46 -3.92 -3.05
CA SER A 151 4.69 -4.14 -1.83
C SER A 151 5.52 -3.93 -0.56
N VAL A 152 6.80 -4.32 -0.52
CA VAL A 152 7.66 -4.05 0.66
C VAL A 152 7.93 -2.56 0.81
N MET A 153 8.17 -1.86 -0.30
CA MET A 153 8.38 -0.40 -0.26
C MET A 153 7.18 0.36 0.28
N ARG A 154 5.97 -0.18 0.16
CA ARG A 154 4.75 0.43 0.73
C ARG A 154 4.74 0.48 2.25
N TYR A 155 5.45 -0.41 2.94
CA TYR A 155 5.55 -0.32 4.40
C TYR A 155 6.26 0.96 4.84
N PHE A 156 7.06 1.57 3.96
CA PHE A 156 7.72 2.85 4.22
C PHE A 156 6.73 4.02 4.36
N ASP A 157 5.53 3.92 3.77
CA ASP A 157 4.46 4.91 3.95
C ASP A 157 4.10 5.04 5.44
N VAL A 158 4.10 3.93 6.19
CA VAL A 158 3.82 3.92 7.63
C VAL A 158 4.89 4.70 8.41
N VAL A 159 6.15 4.64 7.97
CA VAL A 159 7.24 5.40 8.60
C VAL A 159 7.03 6.89 8.40
N PHE A 160 6.62 7.32 7.20
CA PHE A 160 6.31 8.73 6.94
C PHE A 160 5.13 9.23 7.76
N VAL A 161 4.04 8.45 7.84
CA VAL A 161 2.88 8.77 8.69
C VAL A 161 3.34 8.97 10.13
N PHE A 162 4.11 8.02 10.67
CA PHE A 162 4.63 8.10 12.02
C PHE A 162 5.53 9.32 12.28
N ILE A 163 6.40 9.68 11.33
CA ILE A 163 7.22 10.90 11.44
C ILE A 163 6.34 12.14 11.47
N TRP A 164 5.31 12.19 10.63
CA TRP A 164 4.38 13.31 10.54
C TRP A 164 3.53 13.45 11.80
N ASP A 165 3.07 12.33 12.36
CA ASP A 165 2.34 12.29 13.63
C ASP A 165 3.19 12.87 14.77
N SER A 166 4.46 12.48 14.86
CA SER A 166 5.34 13.05 15.86
C SER A 166 5.66 14.53 15.63
N ALA A 167 5.90 14.93 14.37
CA ALA A 167 6.33 16.29 14.05
C ALA A 167 5.19 17.31 14.16
N LEU A 168 3.99 16.96 13.70
CA LEU A 168 2.84 17.87 13.68
C LEU A 168 1.93 17.72 14.90
N LEU A 169 1.57 16.48 15.26
CA LEU A 169 0.64 16.22 16.37
C LEU A 169 1.36 16.23 17.74
N LYS A 170 2.70 16.23 17.75
CA LYS A 170 3.55 16.23 18.97
C LYS A 170 3.17 15.12 19.95
N GLU A 171 2.63 14.01 19.44
CA GLU A 171 2.27 12.88 20.26
C GLU A 171 3.52 12.20 20.84
N ARG A 172 3.36 11.63 22.04
CA ARG A 172 4.42 10.90 22.74
C ARG A 172 4.72 9.62 21.97
N ILE A 173 5.75 9.65 21.13
CA ILE A 173 6.30 8.43 20.54
C ILE A 173 6.78 7.51 21.66
N ASN A 174 6.39 6.24 21.58
CA ASN A 174 6.96 5.22 22.43
C ASN A 174 8.07 4.45 21.70
N HIS A 175 9.12 4.09 22.44
CA HIS A 175 10.37 3.46 21.95
C HIS A 175 10.16 2.26 21.01
N TRP A 176 9.17 1.39 21.25
CA TRP A 176 8.92 0.25 20.34
C TRP A 176 8.55 0.65 18.91
N SER A 177 7.88 1.80 18.74
CA SER A 177 7.48 2.28 17.41
C SER A 177 8.69 2.82 16.64
N ILE A 178 9.70 3.34 17.35
CA ILE A 178 10.99 3.74 16.77
C ILE A 178 11.74 2.51 16.27
N VAL A 179 11.77 1.43 17.07
CA VAL A 179 12.38 0.15 16.66
C VAL A 179 11.68 -0.40 15.42
N GLY A 180 10.34 -0.41 15.41
CA GLY A 180 9.56 -0.86 14.25
C GLY A 180 9.83 -0.03 12.99
N ALA A 181 9.89 1.30 13.12
CA ALA A 181 10.25 2.19 12.01
C ALA A 181 11.66 1.92 11.48
N ALA A 182 12.65 1.72 12.37
CA ALA A 182 14.02 1.37 11.98
C ALA A 182 14.08 0.04 11.23
N MET A 183 13.30 -0.97 11.64
CA MET A 183 13.20 -2.25 10.93
C MET A 183 12.67 -2.05 9.51
N ILE A 184 11.57 -1.28 9.33
CA ILE A 184 11.01 -1.01 8.00
C ILE A 184 12.02 -0.28 7.10
N VAL A 185 12.70 0.75 7.64
CA VAL A 185 13.71 1.52 6.90
C VAL A 185 14.86 0.60 6.48
N SER A 186 15.36 -0.24 7.37
CA SER A 186 16.46 -1.17 7.04
C SER A 186 16.07 -2.18 5.96
N SER A 187 14.84 -2.72 5.97
CA SER A 187 14.32 -3.56 4.89
C SER A 187 14.33 -2.84 3.53
N ALA A 188 13.85 -1.59 3.51
CA ALA A 188 13.82 -0.78 2.29
C ALA A 188 15.24 -0.54 1.75
N VAL A 189 16.19 -0.21 2.63
CA VAL A 189 17.61 -0.01 2.27
C VAL A 189 18.22 -1.28 1.71
N VAL A 190 18.02 -2.45 2.34
CA VAL A 190 18.54 -3.74 1.85
C VAL A 190 18.05 -4.04 0.43
N ILE A 191 16.75 -3.83 0.17
CA ILE A 191 16.18 -4.04 -1.17
C ILE A 191 16.77 -3.05 -2.17
N ALA A 192 16.89 -1.77 -1.80
CA ALA A 192 17.43 -0.73 -2.68
C ALA A 192 18.89 -0.98 -3.04
N VAL A 193 19.75 -1.27 -2.05
CA VAL A 193 21.18 -1.55 -2.24
C VAL A 193 21.38 -2.79 -3.11
N ARG A 194 20.63 -3.84 -2.85
CA ARG A 194 20.75 -5.08 -3.61
C ARG A 194 20.34 -4.90 -5.07
N LYS A 195 19.29 -4.10 -5.31
CA LYS A 195 18.87 -3.74 -6.66
C LYS A 195 19.94 -2.93 -7.39
N MET A 196 20.62 -1.99 -6.71
CA MET A 196 21.75 -1.26 -7.30
C MET A 196 22.87 -2.23 -7.68
N LYS A 197 23.24 -3.17 -6.80
CA LYS A 197 24.27 -4.18 -7.06
C LYS A 197 23.93 -5.14 -8.21
N GLN A 198 22.65 -5.35 -8.51
CA GLN A 198 22.21 -6.17 -9.66
C GLN A 198 22.13 -5.40 -10.98
N ARG A 199 22.18 -4.06 -10.95
CA ARG A 199 22.18 -3.20 -12.14
C ARG A 199 23.59 -2.86 -12.63
N VAL A 200 24.61 -3.03 -11.79
CA VAL A 200 26.05 -2.93 -12.11
C VAL A 200 26.55 -4.29 -12.58
#